data_AF-A0AAJ2J889-F1
#
_entry.id   AF-A0AAJ2J889-F1
#
_cell.length_a   1.000
_cell.length_b   1.000
_cell.length_c   1.000
_cell.angle_alpha   90.00
_cell.angle_beta   90.00
_cell.angle_gamma   90.00
#
_symmetry.space_group_name_H-M   'P 1'
#
loop_
_entity.id
_entity.type
_entity.pdbx_description
1 polymer ?
#
loop_
_entity_poly.entity_id
_entity_poly.type
_entity_poly.pdbx_seq_one_letter_code
_entity_poly.pdbx_strand_id
1 'polypeptide(L)'
;MTINALWIPAWYELDQSIVVGVTEEFVFHKTVANEALTFYSGAKGSDAAKATGTISAIKHNVLGDIESVDAQGLDYTLVLQDGRRLLVNAEENPGLIYEWVDDSWQPSDMVITDWTLAVQFASLSPLTPIK
;
A
#
# COMPACT_ATOMS: atom_id res chain seq x y z
N MET A 1 -14.07 -8.41 -14.27
CA MET A 1 -14.11 -6.95 -14.02
C MET A 1 -12.98 -6.67 -13.06
N THR A 2 -12.02 -5.82 -13.41
CA THR A 2 -10.91 -5.47 -12.51
C THR A 2 -11.43 -4.49 -11.48
N ILE A 3 -11.25 -4.80 -10.20
CA ILE A 3 -11.66 -3.91 -9.10
C ILE A 3 -10.43 -3.13 -8.69
N ASN A 4 -10.53 -1.81 -8.70
CA ASN A 4 -9.41 -0.92 -8.40
C ASN A 4 -9.61 -0.28 -7.03
N ALA A 5 -8.52 -0.19 -6.28
CA ALA A 5 -8.44 0.54 -5.04
C ALA A 5 -7.17 1.42 -5.01
N LEU A 6 -7.14 2.38 -4.10
CA LEU A 6 -6.00 3.25 -3.83
C LEU A 6 -5.43 2.92 -2.45
N TRP A 7 -4.13 2.68 -2.40
CA TRP A 7 -3.38 2.61 -1.16
C TRP A 7 -2.59 3.91 -1.06
N ILE A 8 -2.90 4.71 -0.04
CA ILE A 8 -2.31 6.04 0.18
C ILE A 8 -1.71 5.98 1.58
N PRO A 9 -0.38 6.11 1.73
CA PRO A 9 0.23 5.96 3.03
C PRO A 9 -0.20 7.11 3.94
N ALA A 10 -0.74 6.79 5.11
CA ALA A 10 -0.84 7.72 6.22
C ALA A 10 0.44 7.78 7.05
N TRP A 11 1.36 6.82 6.82
CA TRP A 11 2.59 6.64 7.57
C TRP A 11 2.34 6.27 9.03
N TYR A 12 3.39 6.26 9.85
CA TYR A 12 3.31 6.03 11.28
C TYR A 12 2.69 4.67 11.66
N GLU A 13 3.01 3.62 10.88
CA GLU A 13 2.54 2.25 11.12
C GLU A 13 1.00 2.11 11.09
N LEU A 14 0.31 3.05 10.42
CA LEU A 14 -1.16 3.09 10.33
C LEU A 14 -1.71 2.32 9.12
N ASP A 15 -0.85 1.96 8.18
CA ASP A 15 -1.21 1.40 6.89
C ASP A 15 -1.17 -0.13 6.88
N GLN A 16 -1.98 -0.73 6.02
CA GLN A 16 -2.04 -2.19 5.86
C GLN A 16 -0.95 -2.66 4.89
N SER A 17 -0.24 -3.75 5.22
CA SER A 17 0.66 -4.42 4.27
C SER A 17 -0.15 -5.01 3.10
N ILE A 18 0.43 -5.00 1.90
CA ILE A 18 -0.21 -5.51 0.68
C ILE A 18 0.77 -6.32 -0.16
N VAL A 19 0.32 -7.45 -0.70
CA VAL A 19 1.17 -8.39 -1.47
C VAL A 19 0.41 -8.93 -2.68
N VAL A 20 1.02 -8.86 -3.86
CA VAL A 20 0.46 -9.44 -5.09
C VAL A 20 0.34 -10.96 -4.95
N GLY A 21 -0.79 -11.52 -5.39
CA GLY A 21 -1.08 -12.95 -5.40
C GLY A 21 -1.61 -13.49 -4.06
N VAL A 22 -1.58 -12.70 -3.00
CA VAL A 22 -2.04 -13.11 -1.66
C VAL A 22 -3.52 -12.75 -1.48
N THR A 23 -4.26 -13.65 -0.82
CA THR A 23 -5.67 -13.45 -0.47
C THR A 23 -5.81 -13.17 1.01
N GLU A 24 -6.26 -11.97 1.35
CA GLU A 24 -6.34 -11.48 2.73
C GLU A 24 -7.61 -10.66 2.96
N GLU A 25 -7.92 -10.39 4.23
CA GLU A 25 -8.95 -9.43 4.62
C GLU A 25 -8.34 -8.03 4.66
N PHE A 26 -8.92 -7.11 3.89
CA PHE A 26 -8.52 -5.72 3.86
C PHE A 26 -9.63 -4.84 4.40
N VAL A 27 -9.24 -3.73 5.01
CA VAL A 27 -10.13 -2.68 5.48
C VAL A 27 -10.04 -1.49 4.54
N PHE A 28 -11.18 -0.92 4.20
CA PHE A 28 -11.32 0.22 3.31
C PHE A 28 -12.15 1.32 3.99
N HIS A 29 -11.91 2.56 3.60
CA HIS A 29 -12.86 3.63 3.89
C HIS A 29 -14.19 3.33 3.22
N LYS A 30 -15.31 3.60 3.92
CA LYS A 30 -16.63 3.53 3.32
C LYS A 30 -16.74 4.59 2.23
N THR A 31 -16.86 4.13 0.99
CA THR A 31 -16.97 5.01 -0.19
C THR A 31 -18.40 5.55 -0.33
N VAL A 32 -18.54 6.81 -0.74
CA VAL A 32 -19.81 7.29 -1.30
C VAL A 32 -19.97 6.68 -2.71
N ALA A 33 -21.20 6.56 -3.22
CA ALA A 33 -21.42 5.96 -4.54
C ALA A 33 -20.58 6.67 -5.63
N ASN A 34 -19.85 5.88 -6.43
CA ASN A 34 -18.93 6.31 -7.50
C ASN A 34 -17.55 6.84 -7.07
N GLU A 35 -17.16 6.74 -5.80
CA GLU A 35 -15.78 7.03 -5.39
C GLU A 35 -14.86 5.81 -5.55
N ALA A 36 -13.56 6.07 -5.70
CA ALA A 36 -12.55 5.03 -5.69
C ALA A 36 -12.49 4.37 -4.30
N LEU A 37 -12.33 3.05 -4.28
CA LEU A 37 -12.11 2.32 -3.04
C LEU A 37 -10.73 2.68 -2.49
N THR A 38 -10.62 3.06 -1.22
CA THR A 38 -9.33 3.45 -0.62
C THR A 38 -9.07 2.60 0.61
N PHE A 39 -7.85 2.07 0.72
CA PHE A 39 -7.42 1.33 1.90
C PHE A 39 -7.56 2.21 3.14
N TYR A 40 -8.04 1.62 4.22
CA TYR A 40 -8.14 2.31 5.49
C TYR A 40 -6.76 2.38 6.12
N SER A 41 -6.34 3.60 6.42
CA SER A 41 -5.23 3.89 7.33
C SER A 41 -5.82 4.33 8.67
N GLY A 42 -5.26 3.90 9.81
CA GLY A 42 -5.76 4.05 11.19
C GLY A 42 -6.19 5.43 11.73
N ALA A 43 -6.44 6.42 10.88
CA ALA A 43 -7.01 7.72 11.21
C ALA A 43 -8.42 7.58 11.83
N LYS A 44 -8.55 8.11 13.05
CA LYS A 44 -9.78 8.06 13.86
C LYS A 44 -10.97 8.71 13.14
N GLY A 45 -12.13 8.04 13.23
CA GLY A 45 -13.45 8.68 13.03
C GLY A 45 -14.12 8.49 11.67
N SER A 46 -13.65 7.56 10.82
CA SER A 46 -14.35 7.23 9.57
C SER A 46 -15.02 5.85 9.61
N ASP A 47 -16.19 5.76 9.00
CA ASP A 47 -16.86 4.49 8.73
C ASP A 47 -15.92 3.61 7.88
N ALA A 48 -15.64 2.41 8.37
CA ALA A 48 -14.80 1.44 7.67
C ALA A 48 -15.64 0.24 7.19
N ALA A 49 -15.19 -0.38 6.11
CA ALA A 49 -15.74 -1.63 5.62
C ALA A 49 -14.61 -2.61 5.34
N LYS A 50 -14.87 -3.90 5.53
CA LYS A 50 -13.91 -4.97 5.23
C LYS A 50 -14.35 -5.80 4.05
N ALA A 51 -13.38 -6.30 3.29
CA ALA A 51 -13.59 -7.32 2.27
C ALA A 51 -12.37 -8.23 2.17
N THR A 52 -12.61 -9.49 1.82
CA THR A 52 -11.54 -10.45 1.51
C THR A 52 -11.27 -10.41 0.01
N GLY A 53 -10.02 -10.28 -0.39
CA GLY A 53 -9.66 -10.19 -1.80
C GLY A 53 -8.26 -10.69 -2.11
N THR A 54 -8.03 -10.95 -3.39
CA THR A 54 -6.73 -11.35 -3.94
C THR A 54 -6.17 -10.23 -4.78
N ILE A 55 -5.02 -9.68 -4.41
CA ILE A 55 -4.36 -8.62 -5.18
C ILE A 55 -3.73 -9.24 -6.42
N SER A 56 -3.93 -8.60 -7.56
CA SER A 56 -3.39 -9.01 -8.87
C SER A 56 -2.26 -8.11 -9.37
N ALA A 57 -2.26 -6.84 -8.97
CA ALA A 57 -1.21 -5.88 -9.30
C ALA A 57 -1.20 -4.72 -8.30
N ILE A 58 0.00 -4.20 -8.04
CA ILE A 58 0.23 -2.95 -7.32
C ILE A 58 1.10 -2.08 -8.23
N LYS A 59 0.69 -0.85 -8.50
CA LYS A 59 1.41 0.05 -9.40
C LYS A 59 1.63 1.41 -8.77
N HIS A 60 2.83 1.93 -8.93
CA HIS A 60 3.21 3.29 -8.58
C HIS A 60 3.65 4.04 -9.84
N ASN A 61 3.28 5.32 -9.97
CA ASN A 61 3.53 6.09 -11.18
C ASN A 61 5.03 6.25 -11.53
N VAL A 62 5.88 6.40 -10.51
CA VAL A 62 7.35 6.50 -10.64
C VAL A 62 8.07 5.15 -10.52
N LEU A 63 7.80 4.37 -9.46
CA LEU A 63 8.50 3.10 -9.19
C LEU A 63 8.14 1.98 -10.16
N GLY A 64 6.99 2.07 -10.84
CA GLY A 64 6.49 1.01 -11.71
C GLY A 64 5.70 -0.04 -10.92
N ASP A 65 5.87 -1.30 -11.32
CA ASP A 65 5.14 -2.43 -10.73
C ASP A 65 5.79 -2.88 -9.40
N ILE A 66 4.95 -3.08 -8.39
CA ILE A 66 5.33 -3.46 -7.01
C ILE A 66 4.81 -4.87 -6.72
N GLU A 67 5.64 -5.71 -6.12
CA GLU A 67 5.25 -7.04 -5.65
C GLU A 67 4.63 -6.99 -4.26
N SER A 68 5.23 -6.21 -3.35
CA SER A 68 4.75 -6.09 -1.99
C SER A 68 5.11 -4.77 -1.33
N VAL A 69 4.28 -4.37 -0.38
CA VAL A 69 4.56 -3.33 0.63
C VAL A 69 4.38 -3.98 1.99
N ASP A 70 5.45 -4.09 2.74
CA ASP A 70 5.37 -4.38 4.17
C ASP A 70 5.34 -3.06 4.94
N ALA A 71 4.19 -2.76 5.53
CA ALA A 71 3.92 -1.51 6.24
C ALA A 71 4.01 -1.65 7.78
N GLN A 72 4.64 -2.72 8.26
CA GLN A 72 4.91 -2.93 9.69
C GLN A 72 6.20 -2.22 10.11
N GLY A 73 6.22 -1.60 11.28
CA GLY A 73 7.37 -0.87 11.83
C GLY A 73 7.44 0.62 11.44
N LEU A 74 8.61 1.20 11.75
CA LEU A 74 8.93 2.62 11.54
C LEU A 74 9.41 2.92 10.12
N ASP A 75 9.68 1.87 9.34
CA ASP A 75 10.09 1.94 7.95
C ASP A 75 9.29 0.91 7.15
N TYR A 76 8.83 1.28 5.97
CA TYR A 76 8.12 0.39 5.05
C TYR A 76 9.10 -0.26 4.09
N THR A 77 8.95 -1.56 3.87
CA THR A 77 9.75 -2.29 2.88
C THR A 77 8.94 -2.54 1.62
N LEU A 78 9.39 -1.97 0.50
CA LEU A 78 8.80 -2.20 -0.81
C LEU A 78 9.69 -3.16 -1.60
N VAL A 79 9.08 -4.16 -2.22
CA VAL A 79 9.75 -5.04 -3.20
C VAL A 79 9.13 -4.76 -4.57
N LEU A 80 9.96 -4.31 -5.51
CA LEU A 80 9.53 -4.02 -6.88
C LEU A 80 9.62 -5.28 -7.76
N GLN A 81 8.83 -5.33 -8.82
CA GLN A 81 8.80 -6.48 -9.74
C GLN A 81 10.12 -6.68 -10.49
N ASP A 82 10.96 -5.65 -10.59
CA ASP A 82 12.31 -5.75 -11.16
C ASP A 82 13.36 -6.27 -10.15
N GLY A 83 12.94 -6.63 -8.94
CA GLY A 83 13.78 -7.17 -7.88
C GLY A 83 14.41 -6.12 -6.96
N ARG A 84 14.27 -4.82 -7.23
CA ARG A 84 14.74 -3.77 -6.33
C ARG A 84 13.96 -3.80 -5.01
N ARG A 85 14.66 -3.45 -3.94
CA ARG A 85 14.07 -3.32 -2.60
C ARG A 85 14.32 -1.92 -2.08
N LEU A 86 13.27 -1.30 -1.58
CA LEU A 86 13.31 0.04 -0.99
C LEU A 86 12.91 -0.07 0.47
N LEU A 87 13.67 0.60 1.33
CA LEU A 87 13.25 0.92 2.69
C LEU A 87 12.82 2.38 2.69
N VAL A 88 11.59 2.64 3.11
CA VAL A 88 10.99 3.97 3.07
C VAL A 88 10.65 4.36 4.50
N ASN A 89 11.26 5.41 5.01
CA ASN A 89 10.97 5.84 6.36
C ASN A 89 9.50 6.24 6.49
N ALA A 90 8.86 5.83 7.58
CA ALA A 90 7.45 6.05 7.86
C ALA A 90 7.22 6.81 9.18
N GLU A 91 8.28 7.29 9.86
CA GLU A 91 8.17 7.98 11.14
C GLU A 91 8.82 9.37 11.11
N GLU A 92 10.13 9.46 11.30
CA GLU A 92 10.84 10.73 11.49
C GLU A 92 10.89 11.58 10.21
N ASN A 93 11.05 10.92 9.05
CA ASN A 93 11.17 11.54 7.73
C ASN A 93 10.35 10.76 6.69
N PRO A 94 9.01 10.82 6.73
CA PRO A 94 8.16 10.04 5.85
C PRO A 94 8.51 10.20 4.36
N GLY A 95 8.72 9.08 3.69
CA GLY A 95 9.08 9.05 2.27
C GLY A 95 10.59 9.15 1.98
N LEU A 96 11.47 9.25 2.99
CA LEU A 96 12.91 9.13 2.78
C LEU A 96 13.28 7.70 2.36
N ILE A 97 14.00 7.56 1.25
CA ILE A 97 14.23 6.27 0.58
C ILE A 97 15.66 5.79 0.80
N TYR A 98 15.79 4.50 1.09
CA TYR A 98 17.05 3.75 1.02
C TYR A 98 16.88 2.57 0.07
N GLU A 99 17.93 2.25 -0.68
CA GLU A 99 17.98 1.12 -1.61
C GLU A 99 18.85 0.00 -1.04
N TRP A 100 18.45 -1.25 -1.29
CA TRP A 100 19.27 -2.41 -0.93
C TRP A 100 20.37 -2.63 -1.97
N VAL A 101 21.62 -2.33 -1.61
CA VAL A 101 22.80 -2.44 -2.46
C VAL A 101 23.91 -3.16 -1.69
N ASP A 102 24.52 -4.17 -2.32
CA ASP A 102 25.62 -4.96 -1.76
C ASP A 102 25.36 -5.42 -0.30
N ASP A 103 24.17 -5.98 -0.08
CA ASP A 103 23.70 -6.50 1.21
C ASP A 103 23.58 -5.44 2.34
N SER A 104 23.31 -4.19 1.98
CA SER A 104 23.09 -3.10 2.93
C SER A 104 22.11 -2.04 2.42
N TRP A 105 21.45 -1.32 3.34
CA TRP A 105 20.63 -0.16 3.01
C TRP A 105 21.52 1.06 2.80
N GLN A 106 21.41 1.67 1.61
CA GLN A 106 22.13 2.89 1.24
C GLN A 106 21.14 4.01 0.95
N PRO A 107 21.40 5.27 1.36
CA PRO A 107 20.54 6.39 1.01
C PRO A 107 20.35 6.49 -0.50
N SER A 108 19.11 6.73 -0.93
CA SER A 108 18.78 6.96 -2.33
C SER A 108 18.68 8.45 -2.63
N ASP A 109 19.07 8.85 -3.84
CA ASP A 109 18.82 10.21 -4.36
C ASP A 109 17.38 10.37 -4.90
N MET A 110 16.57 9.30 -4.87
CA MET A 110 15.21 9.32 -5.38
C MET A 110 14.29 10.21 -4.52
N VAL A 111 13.51 11.06 -5.20
CA VAL A 111 12.50 11.91 -4.57
C VAL A 111 11.13 11.56 -5.13
N ILE A 112 10.25 11.06 -4.28
CA ILE A 112 8.85 10.76 -4.60
C ILE A 112 7.94 11.67 -3.76
N THR A 113 7.11 12.45 -4.44
CA THR A 113 6.17 13.38 -3.80
C THR A 113 4.75 12.83 -3.69
N ASP A 114 4.43 11.81 -4.48
CA ASP A 114 3.12 11.14 -4.47
C ASP A 114 3.35 9.63 -4.37
N TRP A 115 3.03 9.09 -3.19
CA TRP A 115 3.20 7.68 -2.84
C TRP A 115 1.93 6.86 -3.08
N THR A 116 0.94 7.42 -3.77
CA THR A 116 -0.31 6.72 -4.06
C THR A 116 -0.05 5.49 -4.93
N LEU A 117 -0.54 4.33 -4.47
CA LEU A 117 -0.49 3.08 -5.21
C LEU A 117 -1.87 2.75 -5.78
N ALA A 118 -1.90 2.42 -7.06
CA ALA A 118 -3.06 1.78 -7.66
C ALA A 118 -3.00 0.26 -7.39
N VAL A 119 -4.00 -0.25 -6.70
CA VAL A 119 -4.12 -1.67 -6.34
C VAL A 119 -5.25 -2.30 -7.13
N GLN A 120 -4.99 -3.41 -7.80
CA GLN A 120 -5.97 -4.14 -8.58
C GLN A 120 -6.26 -5.48 -7.94
N PHE A 121 -7.54 -5.82 -7.77
CA PHE A 121 -7.96 -7.12 -7.26
C PHE A 121 -8.37 -8.06 -8.39
N ALA A 122 -7.85 -9.30 -8.35
CA ALA A 122 -8.36 -10.41 -9.15
C ALA A 122 -9.76 -10.81 -8.68
N SER A 123 -9.99 -10.73 -7.37
CA SER A 123 -11.29 -10.96 -6.74
C SER A 123 -11.38 -10.15 -5.45
N LEU A 124 -12.57 -9.65 -5.14
CA LEU A 124 -12.88 -8.97 -3.88
C LEU A 124 -14.31 -9.33 -3.48
N SER A 125 -14.51 -9.74 -2.23
CA SER A 125 -15.83 -10.00 -1.68
C SER A 125 -16.64 -8.69 -1.58
N PRO A 126 -17.97 -8.76 -1.43
CA PRO A 126 -18.76 -7.59 -1.05
C PRO A 126 -18.21 -6.93 0.22
N LEU A 127 -18.22 -5.60 0.24
CA LEU A 127 -17.82 -4.80 1.40
C LEU A 127 -18.81 -5.01 2.54
N THR A 128 -18.30 -5.35 3.72
CA THR A 128 -19.07 -5.51 4.95
C THR A 128 -18.72 -4.38 5.92
N PRO A 129 -19.68 -3.56 6.38
CA PRO A 129 -19.41 -2.51 7.35
C PRO A 129 -18.79 -3.06 8.65
N ILE A 130 -17.77 -2.39 9.15
CA ILE A 130 -17.20 -2.62 10.48
C ILE A 130 -18.04 -1.79 11.47
N LYS A 131 -18.54 -2.42 12.54
CA LYS A 131 -19.36 -1.78 13.59
C LYS A 131 -18.50 -1.28 14.74
#